data_AF-A0A0W0S869-F1
#
_entry.id   AF-A0A0W0S869-F1
#
_cell.length_a   1.000
_cell.length_b   1.000
_cell.length_c   1.000
_cell.angle_alpha   90.00
_cell.angle_beta   90.00
_cell.angle_gamma   90.00
#
_symmetry.space_group_name_H-M   'P 1'
#
loop_
_entity.id
_entity.type
_entity.pdbx_description
1 polymer ?
#
loop_
_entity_poly.entity_id
_entity_poly.type
_entity_poly.pdbx_seq_one_letter_code
_entity_poly.pdbx_strand_id
1 'polypeptide(L)'
;MRRLSFLTGNYSSSAHQYKQGFSSTVLNFIKTKNSSVLDDFRKIYKINSETSTFQNFVLHLEKNNKGRSSLYRGMSISEVTDILRKEKFVCPHSSKKDSHYNIPEHVIRNNSAIFGSFSPSLVTGGKYASSTTIVPSTGAITETNFPPFFINPKELVATHEELYERYSKRYESEEREQAGEFQGLTNVLDTAATNSEITMIRNFGKTYVGLQMQDVRAIHILTVPGKVLSKWTSIKNPLHEVSIENPGYKQRVCSIKVGFAEHDTYLKEEYEQVNKRNQLMGLTPEGSRIITLHEAKYIAKSGLLEMLNSMYEIDGETHVFSHVPSDIRINDVESLCKHITETIESLPNVKKKGPKIEEITDEEPKEGPTLK
;
A
#
# COMPACT_ATOMS: atom_id res chain seq x y z
N MET A 1 31.93 19.11 19.07
CA MET A 1 31.15 17.94 19.53
C MET A 1 30.04 18.40 20.46
N ARG A 2 28.81 18.53 19.97
CA ARG A 2 27.61 18.74 20.80
C ARG A 2 26.67 17.57 20.53
N ARG A 3 26.43 16.74 21.55
CA ARG A 3 25.45 15.65 21.50
C ARG A 3 24.06 16.25 21.65
N LEU A 4 23.24 16.14 20.60
CA LEU A 4 21.79 16.32 20.70
C LEU A 4 21.20 15.01 21.23
N SER A 5 20.82 15.00 22.50
CA SER A 5 20.00 13.95 23.11
C SER A 5 18.53 14.24 22.79
N PHE A 6 17.93 13.44 21.91
CA PHE A 6 16.48 13.46 21.71
C PHE A 6 15.80 12.72 22.87
N LEU A 7 14.97 13.46 23.61
CA LEU A 7 14.10 12.93 24.65
C LEU A 7 13.07 11.99 24.00
N THR A 8 13.12 10.72 24.37
CA THR A 8 12.06 9.74 24.11
C THR A 8 10.84 10.10 24.96
N GLY A 9 9.92 10.86 24.39
CA GLY A 9 8.61 11.12 25.00
C GLY A 9 7.74 9.86 24.94
N ASN A 10 7.39 9.31 26.10
CA ASN A 10 6.34 8.32 26.26
C ASN A 10 4.98 8.93 25.91
N TYR A 11 4.54 8.77 24.66
CA TYR A 11 3.17 9.08 24.26
C TYR A 11 2.25 7.93 24.68
N SER A 12 1.64 8.07 25.86
CA SER A 12 0.60 7.20 26.38
C SER A 12 -0.75 7.93 26.43
N SER A 13 -1.74 7.25 25.84
CA SER A 13 -3.14 7.15 26.31
C SER A 13 -4.14 8.32 26.18
N SER A 14 -4.35 8.85 24.97
CA SER A 14 -5.67 9.45 24.64
C SER A 14 -6.24 9.07 23.25
N ALA A 15 -5.45 8.41 22.39
CA ALA A 15 -5.92 7.95 21.07
C ALA A 15 -6.57 6.54 21.07
N HIS A 16 -6.75 5.92 22.23
CA HIS A 16 -7.20 4.52 22.34
C HIS A 16 -8.72 4.32 22.45
N GLN A 17 -9.52 5.34 22.77
CA GLN A 17 -10.95 5.14 23.03
C GLN A 17 -11.83 5.03 21.77
N TYR A 18 -11.40 5.49 20.59
CA TYR A 18 -12.18 5.37 19.34
C TYR A 18 -11.64 4.33 18.34
N LYS A 19 -10.44 3.78 18.57
CA LYS A 19 -9.80 2.82 17.64
C LYS A 19 -10.33 1.38 17.75
N GLN A 20 -10.99 1.01 18.84
CA GLN A 20 -11.44 -0.38 19.08
C GLN A 20 -12.65 -0.83 18.24
N GLY A 21 -13.25 0.06 17.42
CA GLY A 21 -14.47 -0.24 16.66
C GLY A 21 -14.24 -0.93 15.31
N PHE A 22 -13.33 -0.42 14.48
CA PHE A 22 -13.26 -0.85 13.06
C PHE A 22 -12.82 -2.30 12.91
N SER A 23 -11.63 -2.65 13.41
CA SER A 23 -11.08 -4.00 13.29
C SER A 23 -12.03 -5.05 13.89
N SER A 24 -12.59 -4.76 15.07
CA SER A 24 -13.56 -5.62 15.74
C SER A 24 -14.85 -5.79 14.93
N THR A 25 -15.38 -4.71 14.35
CA THR A 25 -16.58 -4.74 13.51
C THR A 25 -16.37 -5.63 12.29
N VAL A 26 -15.25 -5.45 11.58
CA VAL A 26 -14.94 -6.24 10.39
C VAL A 26 -14.71 -7.71 10.77
N LEU A 27 -13.95 -7.99 11.83
CA LEU A 27 -13.71 -9.35 12.31
C LEU A 27 -14.99 -10.04 12.77
N ASN A 28 -15.88 -9.32 13.44
CA ASN A 28 -17.17 -9.85 13.86
C ASN A 28 -18.04 -10.17 12.64
N PHE A 29 -18.12 -9.27 11.66
CA PHE A 29 -18.83 -9.52 10.41
C PHE A 29 -18.30 -10.79 9.72
N ILE A 30 -16.97 -10.93 9.59
CA ILE A 30 -16.33 -12.12 9.00
C ILE A 30 -16.70 -13.40 9.78
N LYS A 31 -16.66 -13.37 11.11
CA LYS A 31 -17.00 -14.54 11.96
C LYS A 31 -18.49 -14.91 11.88
N THR A 32 -19.39 -13.94 11.91
CA THR A 32 -20.83 -14.19 11.85
C THR A 32 -21.27 -14.69 10.49
N LYS A 33 -20.48 -14.40 9.45
CA LYS A 33 -20.88 -14.66 8.07
C LYS A 33 -20.92 -16.15 7.71
N ASN A 34 -20.22 -17.05 8.43
CA ASN A 34 -20.22 -18.52 8.27
C ASN A 34 -20.87 -19.03 6.97
N SER A 35 -20.34 -18.60 5.81
CA SER A 35 -20.94 -18.94 4.54
C SER A 35 -20.45 -20.33 4.19
N SER A 36 -21.37 -21.27 4.03
CA SER A 36 -20.99 -22.55 3.46
C SER A 36 -20.59 -22.32 2.00
N VAL A 37 -19.68 -23.13 1.49
CA VAL A 37 -19.29 -23.11 0.07
C VAL A 37 -20.55 -23.17 -0.80
N LEU A 38 -21.54 -24.01 -0.43
CA LEU A 38 -22.82 -24.14 -1.13
C LEU A 38 -23.64 -22.83 -1.17
N ASP A 39 -23.60 -22.02 -0.12
CA ASP A 39 -24.29 -20.72 -0.11
C ASP A 39 -23.60 -19.71 -1.01
N ASP A 40 -22.26 -19.70 -1.03
CA ASP A 40 -21.49 -18.85 -1.93
C ASP A 40 -21.72 -19.25 -3.40
N PHE A 41 -21.80 -20.56 -3.68
CA PHE A 41 -22.26 -21.06 -4.99
C PHE A 41 -23.66 -20.56 -5.34
N ARG A 42 -24.65 -20.73 -4.44
CA ARG A 42 -26.03 -20.27 -4.69
C ARG A 42 -26.10 -18.77 -4.97
N LYS A 43 -25.40 -17.94 -4.20
CA LYS A 43 -25.36 -16.48 -4.40
C LYS A 43 -24.83 -16.12 -5.78
N ILE A 44 -23.72 -16.72 -6.16
CA ILE A 44 -23.07 -16.49 -7.45
C ILE A 44 -24.02 -16.84 -8.61
N TYR A 45 -24.68 -18.00 -8.56
CA TYR A 45 -25.60 -18.43 -9.62
C TYR A 45 -26.94 -17.69 -9.64
N LYS A 46 -27.46 -17.25 -8.48
CA LYS A 46 -28.78 -16.60 -8.36
C LYS A 46 -28.80 -15.17 -8.93
N ILE A 47 -27.67 -14.47 -8.94
CA ILE A 47 -27.58 -13.03 -9.29
C ILE A 47 -27.36 -12.79 -10.79
N ASN A 48 -27.36 -13.85 -11.59
CA ASN A 48 -27.21 -13.79 -13.05
C ASN A 48 -28.37 -13.12 -13.81
N SER A 49 -29.43 -12.62 -13.16
CA SER A 49 -30.58 -12.04 -13.88
C SER A 49 -30.47 -10.55 -14.18
N GLU A 50 -29.90 -9.68 -13.33
CA GLU A 50 -29.98 -8.22 -13.57
C GLU A 50 -28.78 -7.46 -12.95
N THR A 51 -27.92 -6.89 -13.80
CA THR A 51 -26.77 -5.98 -13.47
C THR A 51 -25.75 -6.46 -12.43
N SER A 52 -24.47 -6.61 -12.83
CA SER A 52 -23.45 -7.03 -11.87
C SER A 52 -23.27 -5.99 -10.75
N THR A 53 -23.59 -6.38 -9.51
CA THR A 53 -23.50 -5.51 -8.33
C THR A 53 -22.11 -4.90 -8.18
N PHE A 54 -21.08 -5.63 -8.60
CA PHE A 54 -19.69 -5.17 -8.57
C PHE A 54 -19.39 -4.06 -9.58
N GLN A 55 -19.92 -4.09 -10.82
CA GLN A 55 -19.72 -2.98 -11.76
C GLN A 55 -20.39 -1.70 -11.26
N ASN A 56 -21.61 -1.80 -10.72
CA ASN A 56 -22.31 -0.67 -10.13
C ASN A 56 -21.54 -0.11 -8.92
N PHE A 57 -21.00 -1.00 -8.08
CA PHE A 57 -20.13 -0.63 -6.97
C PHE A 57 -18.85 0.08 -7.43
N VAL A 58 -18.20 -0.42 -8.49
CA VAL A 58 -17.01 0.22 -9.08
C VAL A 58 -17.34 1.63 -9.57
N LEU A 59 -18.40 1.77 -10.37
CA LEU A 59 -18.83 3.07 -10.90
C LEU A 59 -19.18 4.06 -9.78
N HIS A 60 -19.84 3.58 -8.72
CA HIS A 60 -20.18 4.39 -7.55
C HIS A 60 -18.92 4.86 -6.80
N LEU A 61 -17.96 3.97 -6.56
CA LEU A 61 -16.70 4.34 -5.90
C LEU A 61 -15.86 5.30 -6.74
N GLU A 62 -15.72 5.05 -8.04
CA GLU A 62 -14.98 5.95 -8.94
C GLU A 62 -15.61 7.35 -9.00
N LYS A 63 -16.95 7.44 -8.97
CA LYS A 63 -17.66 8.72 -8.90
C LYS A 63 -17.41 9.45 -7.57
N ASN A 64 -17.43 8.73 -6.45
CA ASN A 64 -17.25 9.31 -5.12
C ASN A 64 -15.78 9.60 -4.76
N ASN A 65 -14.84 8.99 -5.46
CA ASN A 65 -13.40 9.15 -5.25
C ASN A 65 -12.74 10.16 -6.20
N LYS A 66 -13.53 10.99 -6.91
CA LYS A 66 -12.97 12.09 -7.73
C LYS A 66 -12.08 12.99 -6.87
N GLY A 67 -10.79 13.05 -7.19
CA GLY A 67 -9.79 13.85 -6.48
C GLY A 67 -9.16 13.17 -5.25
N ARG A 68 -9.32 11.85 -5.09
CA ARG A 68 -8.65 11.06 -4.04
C ARG A 68 -7.86 9.91 -4.66
N SER A 69 -6.55 9.92 -4.44
CA SER A 69 -5.67 8.82 -4.81
C SER A 69 -5.80 7.65 -3.85
N SER A 70 -6.74 6.74 -4.13
CA SER A 70 -6.96 5.50 -3.37
C SER A 70 -6.34 4.31 -4.09
N LEU A 71 -5.83 3.37 -3.30
CA LEU A 71 -5.24 2.12 -3.79
C LEU A 71 -5.98 0.92 -3.24
N TYR A 72 -6.08 -0.12 -4.06
CA TYR A 72 -6.88 -1.30 -3.79
C TYR A 72 -6.01 -2.55 -3.72
N ARG A 73 -6.23 -3.39 -2.72
CA ARG A 73 -5.61 -4.72 -2.64
C ARG A 73 -6.69 -5.79 -2.50
N GLY A 74 -6.75 -6.68 -3.48
CA GLY A 74 -7.54 -7.90 -3.40
C GLY A 74 -6.87 -8.92 -2.48
N MET A 75 -7.61 -9.47 -1.53
CA MET A 75 -7.08 -10.28 -0.44
C MET A 75 -8.00 -11.45 -0.12
N SER A 76 -7.43 -12.53 0.41
CA SER A 76 -8.22 -13.57 1.06
C SER A 76 -8.72 -13.08 2.42
N ILE A 77 -9.79 -13.69 2.93
CA ILE A 77 -10.31 -13.36 4.27
C ILE A 77 -9.32 -13.71 5.39
N SER A 78 -8.49 -14.73 5.20
CA SER A 78 -7.40 -15.03 6.13
C SER A 78 -6.36 -13.91 6.20
N GLU A 79 -5.96 -13.36 5.06
CA GLU A 79 -5.01 -12.24 5.00
C GLU A 79 -5.61 -10.98 5.64
N VAL A 80 -6.89 -10.67 5.36
CA VAL A 80 -7.59 -9.55 6.02
C VAL A 80 -7.68 -9.74 7.53
N THR A 81 -8.03 -10.95 7.98
CA THR A 81 -8.12 -11.27 9.41
C THR A 81 -6.78 -11.06 10.12
N ASP A 82 -5.68 -11.48 9.49
CA ASP A 82 -4.33 -11.29 10.03
C ASP A 82 -3.95 -9.81 10.13
N ILE A 83 -4.27 -9.01 9.10
CA ILE A 83 -4.02 -7.57 9.13
C ILE A 83 -4.83 -6.88 10.22
N LEU A 84 -6.11 -7.22 10.38
CA LEU A 84 -6.97 -6.61 11.40
C LEU A 84 -6.56 -6.97 12.82
N ARG A 85 -6.01 -8.18 13.03
CA ARG A 85 -5.47 -8.61 14.33
C ARG A 85 -4.14 -7.95 14.67
N LYS A 86 -3.27 -7.77 13.67
CA LYS A 86 -1.92 -7.20 13.85
C LYS A 86 -1.88 -5.68 13.69
N GLU A 87 -2.97 -5.10 13.18
CA GLU A 87 -3.12 -3.70 12.78
C GLU A 87 -2.03 -3.20 11.82
N LYS A 88 -1.45 -4.12 11.04
CA LYS A 88 -0.30 -3.89 10.16
C LYS A 88 -0.39 -4.76 8.91
N PHE A 89 0.00 -4.19 7.77
CA PHE A 89 0.17 -4.92 6.51
C PHE A 89 1.51 -5.68 6.49
N VAL A 90 1.63 -6.68 7.35
CA VAL A 90 2.77 -7.60 7.40
C VAL A 90 2.53 -8.80 6.50
N CYS A 91 3.62 -9.34 5.94
CA CYS A 91 3.55 -10.62 5.23
C CYS A 91 3.12 -11.72 6.21
N PRO A 92 2.16 -12.59 5.87
CA PRO A 92 1.78 -13.71 6.71
C PRO A 92 2.99 -14.61 7.01
N HIS A 93 3.17 -15.06 8.26
CA HIS A 93 4.29 -15.94 8.61
C HIS A 93 4.25 -17.29 7.87
N SER A 94 3.07 -17.71 7.44
CA SER A 94 2.87 -18.93 6.65
C SER A 94 3.34 -18.80 5.20
N SER A 95 3.59 -17.58 4.70
CA SER A 95 4.11 -17.40 3.36
C SER A 95 5.62 -17.69 3.38
N LYS A 96 6.05 -18.74 2.69
CA LYS A 96 7.47 -19.09 2.47
C LYS A 96 8.12 -18.06 1.53
N LYS A 97 8.21 -16.80 1.98
CA LYS A 97 8.72 -15.66 1.22
C LYS A 97 10.06 -15.20 1.78
N ASP A 98 10.96 -14.88 0.87
CA ASP A 98 12.31 -14.44 1.18
C ASP A 98 12.34 -12.94 1.49
N SER A 99 13.39 -12.52 2.20
CA SER A 99 13.58 -11.12 2.58
C SER A 99 14.57 -10.43 1.65
N HIS A 100 14.11 -9.93 0.51
CA HIS A 100 14.94 -9.27 -0.51
C HIS A 100 14.26 -8.06 -1.16
N TYR A 101 15.06 -7.15 -1.72
CA TYR A 101 14.62 -5.95 -2.44
C TYR A 101 14.63 -6.09 -3.98
N ASN A 102 14.66 -7.33 -4.49
CA ASN A 102 14.66 -7.58 -5.94
C ASN A 102 13.25 -7.38 -6.50
N ILE A 103 13.00 -6.21 -7.09
CA ILE A 103 11.69 -5.84 -7.64
C ILE A 103 11.29 -6.72 -8.84
N PRO A 104 12.13 -6.95 -9.86
CA PRO A 104 11.80 -7.87 -10.94
C PRO A 104 11.34 -9.25 -10.43
N GLU A 105 12.08 -9.83 -9.51
CA GLU A 105 11.75 -11.13 -8.93
C GLU A 105 10.41 -11.11 -8.19
N HIS A 106 10.13 -10.06 -7.42
CA HIS A 106 8.83 -9.90 -6.77
C HIS A 106 7.68 -9.74 -7.77
N VAL A 107 7.89 -9.01 -8.88
CA VAL A 107 6.87 -8.84 -9.92
C VAL A 107 6.53 -10.16 -10.60
N ILE A 108 7.53 -11.01 -10.85
CA ILE A 108 7.34 -12.29 -11.55
C ILE A 108 6.89 -13.42 -10.60
N ARG A 109 7.55 -13.57 -9.44
CA ARG A 109 7.34 -14.68 -8.50
C ARG A 109 6.52 -14.32 -7.26
N ASN A 110 6.35 -13.04 -6.93
CA ASN A 110 5.68 -12.56 -5.71
C ASN A 110 6.24 -13.23 -4.43
N ASN A 111 7.55 -13.47 -4.39
CA ASN A 111 8.24 -14.22 -3.34
C ASN A 111 8.91 -13.33 -2.27
N SER A 112 8.80 -12.00 -2.35
CA SER A 112 9.36 -11.12 -1.32
C SER A 112 8.39 -10.88 -0.16
N ALA A 113 8.88 -11.05 1.07
CA ALA A 113 8.19 -10.67 2.30
C ALA A 113 8.24 -9.15 2.56
N ILE A 114 9.20 -8.46 1.92
CA ILE A 114 9.42 -7.02 2.06
C ILE A 114 8.40 -6.24 1.26
N PHE A 115 7.90 -6.78 0.15
CA PHE A 115 7.01 -6.06 -0.75
C PHE A 115 5.54 -6.42 -0.56
N GLY A 116 4.66 -5.48 -0.92
CA GLY A 116 3.22 -5.71 -1.01
C GLY A 116 2.62 -4.96 -2.19
N SER A 117 2.01 -5.67 -3.14
CA SER A 117 1.41 -5.06 -4.33
C SER A 117 0.02 -4.47 -4.06
N PHE A 118 -0.27 -3.32 -4.66
CA PHE A 118 -1.56 -2.65 -4.66
C PHE A 118 -1.88 -2.21 -6.07
N SER A 119 -3.15 -2.20 -6.44
CA SER A 119 -3.59 -1.69 -7.74
C SER A 119 -4.28 -0.34 -7.59
N PRO A 120 -4.04 0.62 -8.50
CA PRO A 120 -4.89 1.81 -8.60
C PRO A 120 -6.28 1.48 -9.14
N SER A 121 -6.48 0.28 -9.72
CA SER A 121 -7.76 -0.16 -10.26
C SER A 121 -8.49 -1.09 -9.30
N LEU A 122 -9.69 -0.67 -8.90
CA LEU A 122 -10.60 -1.49 -8.10
C LEU A 122 -11.00 -2.79 -8.83
N VAL A 123 -11.18 -2.71 -10.16
CA VAL A 123 -11.47 -3.88 -11.00
C VAL A 123 -10.35 -4.91 -10.91
N THR A 124 -9.09 -4.45 -11.02
CA THR A 124 -7.91 -5.32 -10.88
C THR A 124 -7.81 -5.88 -9.45
N GLY A 125 -8.09 -5.09 -8.42
CA GLY A 125 -8.22 -5.57 -7.04
C GLY A 125 -9.25 -6.70 -6.89
N GLY A 126 -10.42 -6.58 -7.51
CA GLY A 126 -11.45 -7.63 -7.51
C GLY A 126 -11.03 -8.91 -8.23
N LYS A 127 -10.28 -8.80 -9.34
CA LYS A 127 -9.67 -9.95 -10.01
C LYS A 127 -8.68 -10.66 -9.11
N TYR A 128 -7.84 -9.92 -8.38
CA TYR A 128 -6.89 -10.53 -7.45
C TYR A 128 -7.58 -11.24 -6.30
N ALA A 129 -8.61 -10.64 -5.69
CA ALA A 129 -9.41 -11.30 -4.67
C ALA A 129 -9.96 -12.65 -5.18
N SER A 130 -10.44 -12.68 -6.43
CA SER A 130 -10.95 -13.89 -7.08
C SER A 130 -9.89 -14.95 -7.40
N SER A 131 -8.64 -14.52 -7.60
CA SER A 131 -7.53 -15.44 -7.89
C SER A 131 -6.97 -16.13 -6.63
N THR A 132 -7.36 -15.70 -5.43
CA THR A 132 -6.87 -16.28 -4.18
C THR A 132 -7.44 -17.67 -3.89
N THR A 133 -8.54 -18.06 -4.54
CA THR A 133 -9.27 -19.30 -4.26
C THR A 133 -9.58 -20.08 -5.53
N ILE A 134 -9.70 -21.41 -5.40
CA ILE A 134 -10.03 -22.31 -6.52
C ILE A 134 -11.53 -22.32 -6.77
N VAL A 135 -12.31 -22.31 -5.68
CA VAL A 135 -13.77 -22.37 -5.65
C VAL A 135 -14.38 -21.05 -5.15
N PRO A 136 -15.67 -20.79 -5.42
CA PRO A 136 -16.44 -19.73 -4.83
C PRO A 136 -16.24 -19.63 -3.33
N SER A 137 -15.97 -18.42 -2.89
CA SER A 137 -15.62 -18.14 -1.50
C SER A 137 -15.75 -16.66 -1.20
N THR A 138 -15.69 -16.30 0.08
CA THR A 138 -15.58 -14.90 0.47
C THR A 138 -14.15 -14.39 0.27
N GLY A 139 -14.02 -13.27 -0.43
CA GLY A 139 -12.80 -12.48 -0.56
C GLY A 139 -13.01 -11.05 -0.06
N ALA A 140 -11.97 -10.23 -0.15
CA ALA A 140 -12.06 -8.83 0.22
C ALA A 140 -11.21 -7.93 -0.68
N ILE A 141 -11.60 -6.67 -0.78
CA ILE A 141 -10.76 -5.59 -1.29
C ILE A 141 -10.55 -4.60 -0.16
N THR A 142 -9.29 -4.29 0.13
CA THR A 142 -8.94 -3.21 1.07
C THR A 142 -8.62 -1.95 0.29
N GLU A 143 -9.33 -0.85 0.58
CA GLU A 143 -9.08 0.49 0.06
C GLU A 143 -8.15 1.25 1.02
N THR A 144 -7.07 1.82 0.48
CA THR A 144 -5.95 2.37 1.26
C THR A 144 -5.39 3.66 0.66
N ASN A 145 -4.65 4.42 1.48
CA ASN A 145 -3.76 5.48 1.01
C ASN A 145 -2.59 4.94 0.18
N PHE A 146 -1.84 5.86 -0.45
CA PHE A 146 -0.45 5.57 -0.80
C PHE A 146 0.35 5.11 0.42
N PRO A 147 1.15 4.04 0.30
CA PRO A 147 2.06 3.62 1.34
C PRO A 147 3.14 4.68 1.58
N PRO A 148 3.79 4.70 2.77
CA PRO A 148 4.85 5.65 3.07
C PRO A 148 6.01 5.57 2.07
N PHE A 149 6.35 4.35 1.64
CA PHE A 149 7.36 4.08 0.64
C PHE A 149 6.85 3.07 -0.40
N PHE A 150 7.01 3.39 -1.67
CA PHE A 150 6.67 2.47 -2.75
C PHE A 150 7.56 2.61 -3.98
N ILE A 151 7.42 1.62 -4.84
CA ILE A 151 8.05 1.53 -6.15
C ILE A 151 6.93 1.34 -7.18
N ASN A 152 7.08 1.96 -8.35
CA ASN A 152 6.25 1.67 -9.51
C ASN A 152 7.03 0.74 -10.46
N PRO A 153 6.74 -0.57 -10.49
CA PRO A 153 7.48 -1.51 -11.34
C PRO A 153 7.42 -1.16 -12.82
N LYS A 154 6.27 -0.67 -13.31
CA LYS A 154 6.10 -0.31 -14.72
C LYS A 154 7.04 0.81 -15.14
N GLU A 155 7.17 1.83 -14.30
CA GLU A 155 8.10 2.92 -14.55
C GLU A 155 9.54 2.40 -14.51
N LEU A 156 9.89 1.55 -13.53
CA LEU A 156 11.23 0.98 -13.43
C LEU A 156 11.63 0.13 -14.64
N VAL A 157 10.72 -0.59 -15.27
CA VAL A 157 11.02 -1.34 -16.51
C VAL A 157 11.55 -0.39 -17.59
N ALA A 158 10.99 0.80 -17.70
CA ALA A 158 11.37 1.77 -18.72
C ALA A 158 12.58 2.62 -18.32
N THR A 159 12.76 2.92 -17.03
CA THR A 159 13.83 3.79 -16.56
C THR A 159 15.09 3.04 -16.11
N HIS A 160 14.95 1.77 -15.72
CA HIS A 160 16.00 0.92 -15.15
C HIS A 160 15.89 -0.50 -15.72
N GLU A 161 15.92 -0.59 -17.05
CA GLU A 161 15.77 -1.84 -17.80
C GLU A 161 16.81 -2.89 -17.41
N GLU A 162 18.02 -2.46 -17.07
CA GLU A 162 19.16 -3.33 -16.72
C GLU A 162 18.83 -4.22 -15.51
N LEU A 163 18.03 -3.70 -14.57
CA LEU A 163 17.58 -4.44 -13.38
C LEU A 163 16.75 -5.66 -13.78
N TYR A 164 15.86 -5.49 -14.76
CA TYR A 164 15.00 -6.56 -15.28
C TYR A 164 15.77 -7.50 -16.21
N GLU A 165 16.68 -7.00 -17.02
CA GLU A 165 17.54 -7.83 -17.88
C GLU A 165 18.45 -8.76 -17.07
N ARG A 166 19.09 -8.25 -16.00
CA ARG A 166 19.91 -9.05 -15.10
C ARG A 166 19.07 -10.14 -14.42
N TYR A 167 17.84 -9.82 -14.03
CA TYR A 167 16.93 -10.83 -13.49
C TYR A 167 16.51 -11.85 -14.54
N SER A 168 16.13 -11.43 -15.74
CA SER A 168 15.73 -12.34 -16.84
C SER A 168 16.84 -13.35 -17.16
N LYS A 169 18.09 -12.88 -17.25
CA LYS A 169 19.25 -13.77 -17.49
C LYS A 169 19.42 -14.82 -16.39
N ARG A 170 19.27 -14.44 -15.12
CA ARG A 170 19.34 -15.38 -13.98
C ARG A 170 18.15 -16.35 -13.95
N TYR A 171 16.95 -15.83 -14.20
CA TYR A 171 15.73 -16.63 -14.26
C TYR A 171 15.82 -17.68 -15.36
N GLU A 172 16.27 -17.29 -16.57
CA GLU A 172 16.49 -18.23 -17.67
C GLU A 172 17.51 -19.31 -17.36
N SER A 173 18.62 -18.98 -16.68
CA SER A 173 19.59 -20.00 -16.26
C SER A 173 19.00 -20.96 -15.22
N GLU A 174 18.32 -20.44 -14.20
CA GLU A 174 17.71 -21.24 -13.13
C GLU A 174 16.64 -22.19 -13.68
N GLU A 175 15.75 -21.69 -14.54
CA GLU A 175 14.68 -22.50 -15.14
C GLU A 175 15.25 -23.57 -16.09
N ARG A 176 16.28 -23.25 -16.88
CA ARG A 176 16.93 -24.24 -17.75
C ARG A 176 17.64 -25.35 -16.97
N GLU A 177 18.17 -25.04 -15.79
CA GLU A 177 18.82 -26.02 -14.91
C GLU A 177 17.80 -26.89 -14.16
N GLN A 178 16.61 -26.37 -13.86
CA GLN A 178 15.56 -27.09 -13.11
C GLN A 178 14.56 -27.83 -14.00
N ALA A 179 14.40 -27.44 -15.26
CA ALA A 179 13.36 -27.96 -16.14
C ALA A 179 13.88 -29.03 -17.12
N GLY A 180 13.63 -30.30 -16.80
CA GLY A 180 13.53 -31.37 -17.82
C GLY A 180 12.27 -31.25 -18.70
N GLU A 181 11.32 -30.38 -18.36
CA GLU A 181 10.12 -30.07 -19.12
C GLU A 181 9.98 -28.56 -19.32
N PHE A 182 10.07 -28.12 -20.58
CA PHE A 182 9.96 -26.71 -20.99
C PHE A 182 8.55 -26.15 -20.65
N GLN A 183 8.40 -25.54 -19.48
CA GLN A 183 7.29 -24.62 -19.23
C GLN A 183 7.69 -23.29 -19.86
N GLY A 184 6.94 -22.84 -20.88
CA GLY A 184 7.30 -21.70 -21.71
C GLY A 184 7.84 -20.51 -20.91
N LEU A 185 8.98 -19.97 -21.35
CA LEU A 185 9.65 -18.83 -20.73
C LEU A 185 8.69 -17.65 -20.63
N THR A 186 8.31 -17.28 -19.41
CA THR A 186 7.57 -16.04 -19.16
C THR A 186 8.51 -14.87 -19.47
N ASN A 187 8.19 -14.04 -20.45
CA ASN A 187 8.98 -12.85 -20.73
C ASN A 187 8.85 -11.87 -19.56
N VAL A 188 9.95 -11.72 -18.82
CA VAL A 188 10.04 -10.88 -17.62
C VAL A 188 9.68 -9.43 -17.93
N LEU A 189 10.18 -8.90 -19.05
CA LEU A 189 9.94 -7.52 -19.46
C LEU A 189 8.47 -7.30 -19.83
N ASP A 190 7.86 -8.21 -20.59
CA ASP A 190 6.44 -8.09 -20.99
C ASP A 190 5.51 -8.16 -19.78
N THR A 191 5.81 -9.07 -18.85
CA THR A 191 5.03 -9.21 -17.62
C THR A 191 5.13 -7.95 -16.75
N ALA A 192 6.32 -7.37 -16.65
CA ALA A 192 6.53 -6.17 -15.87
C ALA A 192 5.97 -4.91 -16.55
N ALA A 193 6.01 -4.82 -17.89
CA ALA A 193 5.44 -3.70 -18.65
C ALA A 193 3.91 -3.63 -18.60
N THR A 194 3.25 -4.79 -18.43
CA THR A 194 1.79 -4.89 -18.26
C THR A 194 1.35 -4.76 -16.80
N ASN A 195 2.29 -4.79 -15.85
CA ASN A 195 2.00 -4.57 -14.44
C ASN A 195 1.61 -3.09 -14.22
N SER A 196 0.39 -2.84 -13.74
CA SER A 196 -0.09 -1.48 -13.40
C SER A 196 -0.16 -1.23 -11.90
N GLU A 197 0.38 -2.15 -11.11
CA GLU A 197 0.43 -2.09 -9.66
C GLU A 197 1.47 -1.10 -9.18
N ILE A 198 1.29 -0.67 -7.94
CA ILE A 198 2.36 -0.11 -7.14
C ILE A 198 2.81 -1.16 -6.11
N THR A 199 4.09 -1.12 -5.76
CA THR A 199 4.68 -2.05 -4.80
C THR A 199 5.09 -1.31 -3.54
N MET A 200 4.33 -1.47 -2.46
CA MET A 200 4.67 -0.98 -1.14
C MET A 200 5.94 -1.67 -0.63
N ILE A 201 6.83 -0.89 -0.02
CA ILE A 201 7.91 -1.39 0.82
C ILE A 201 7.38 -1.52 2.25
N ARG A 202 7.32 -2.74 2.79
CA ARG A 202 6.83 -3.03 4.14
C ARG A 202 7.89 -2.85 5.20
N ASN A 203 9.13 -3.17 4.88
CA ASN A 203 10.24 -3.21 5.83
C ASN A 203 11.54 -2.69 5.24
N PHE A 204 12.27 -1.92 6.04
CA PHE A 204 13.68 -1.60 5.83
C PHE A 204 14.54 -2.34 6.86
N GLY A 205 15.04 -3.52 6.49
CA GLY A 205 15.63 -4.47 7.44
C GLY A 205 14.61 -4.88 8.51
N LYS A 206 14.88 -4.54 9.78
CA LYS A 206 13.96 -4.79 10.90
C LYS A 206 12.92 -3.68 11.12
N THR A 207 13.01 -2.58 10.38
CA THR A 207 12.16 -1.40 10.56
C THR A 207 10.89 -1.55 9.73
N TYR A 208 9.73 -1.71 10.38
CA TYR A 208 8.44 -1.72 9.69
C TYR A 208 8.04 -0.32 9.25
N VAL A 209 7.68 -0.17 7.97
CA VAL A 209 7.29 1.11 7.33
C VAL A 209 6.05 0.97 6.44
N GLY A 210 5.34 -0.15 6.54
CA GLY A 210 4.13 -0.40 5.76
C GLY A 210 2.92 0.37 6.28
N LEU A 211 1.79 0.19 5.60
CA LEU A 211 0.50 0.77 5.95
C LEU A 211 0.01 0.35 7.34
N GLN A 212 -0.54 1.31 8.08
CA GLN A 212 -1.20 1.10 9.36
C GLN A 212 -2.73 1.16 9.21
N MET A 213 -3.49 0.84 10.25
CA MET A 213 -4.96 0.87 10.17
C MET A 213 -5.54 2.24 9.86
N GLN A 214 -4.89 3.32 10.29
CA GLN A 214 -5.30 4.68 9.92
C GLN A 214 -5.15 4.97 8.41
N ASP A 215 -4.34 4.19 7.69
CA ASP A 215 -4.19 4.31 6.24
C ASP A 215 -5.25 3.50 5.46
N VAL A 216 -6.05 2.67 6.16
CA VAL A 216 -7.15 1.90 5.57
C VAL A 216 -8.40 2.74 5.61
N ARG A 217 -9.00 3.00 4.45
CA ARG A 217 -10.25 3.74 4.34
C ARG A 217 -11.46 2.85 4.52
N ALA A 218 -11.47 1.71 3.83
CA ALA A 218 -12.58 0.78 3.87
C ALA A 218 -12.11 -0.64 3.55
N ILE A 219 -12.87 -1.61 4.03
CA ILE A 219 -12.77 -3.01 3.61
C ILE A 219 -14.09 -3.40 2.95
N HIS A 220 -14.01 -3.84 1.70
CA HIS A 220 -15.14 -4.30 0.92
C HIS A 220 -15.13 -5.82 0.89
N ILE A 221 -16.16 -6.43 1.45
CA ILE A 221 -16.31 -7.89 1.46
C ILE A 221 -17.07 -8.32 0.20
N LEU A 222 -16.55 -9.35 -0.46
CA LEU A 222 -17.05 -9.84 -1.74
C LEU A 222 -17.30 -11.35 -1.69
N THR A 223 -18.26 -11.84 -2.47
CA THR A 223 -18.26 -13.25 -2.90
C THR A 223 -17.48 -13.34 -4.21
N VAL A 224 -16.40 -14.11 -4.25
CA VAL A 224 -15.58 -14.25 -5.45
C VAL A 224 -15.82 -15.60 -6.14
N PRO A 225 -15.77 -15.68 -7.49
CA PRO A 225 -16.06 -16.92 -8.24
C PRO A 225 -14.95 -17.98 -8.17
N GLY A 226 -13.73 -17.62 -7.79
CA GLY A 226 -12.58 -18.53 -7.79
C GLY A 226 -11.99 -18.80 -9.19
N LYS A 227 -10.78 -19.38 -9.21
CA LYS A 227 -9.97 -19.62 -10.42
C LYS A 227 -10.58 -20.60 -11.42
N VAL A 228 -11.22 -21.67 -10.94
CA VAL A 228 -11.74 -22.71 -11.83
C VAL A 228 -13.10 -22.31 -12.35
N LEU A 229 -14.05 -21.97 -11.49
CA LEU A 229 -15.43 -21.69 -11.93
C LEU A 229 -15.58 -20.45 -12.80
N SER A 230 -14.72 -19.44 -12.65
CA SER A 230 -14.68 -18.30 -13.58
C SER A 230 -14.37 -18.69 -15.04
N LYS A 231 -13.74 -19.85 -15.28
CA LYS A 231 -13.46 -20.37 -16.62
C LYS A 231 -14.61 -21.20 -17.21
N TRP A 232 -15.42 -21.84 -16.36
CA TRP A 232 -16.46 -22.79 -16.77
C TRP A 232 -17.88 -22.21 -16.65
N THR A 233 -18.01 -21.01 -16.07
CA THR A 233 -19.27 -20.30 -15.90
C THR A 233 -19.23 -18.95 -16.60
N SER A 234 -20.40 -18.36 -16.86
CA SER A 234 -20.52 -16.97 -17.32
C SER A 234 -20.10 -15.95 -16.24
N ILE A 235 -19.80 -16.41 -15.02
CA ILE A 235 -19.66 -15.57 -13.84
C ILE A 235 -18.19 -15.23 -13.64
N LYS A 236 -17.83 -14.07 -14.21
CA LYS A 236 -16.44 -13.60 -14.27
C LYS A 236 -16.11 -12.55 -13.21
N ASN A 237 -17.12 -11.92 -12.64
CA ASN A 237 -16.95 -10.80 -11.71
C ASN A 237 -17.26 -11.22 -10.27
N PRO A 238 -16.55 -10.66 -9.28
CA PRO A 238 -16.98 -10.74 -7.89
C PRO A 238 -18.41 -10.21 -7.70
N LEU A 239 -19.05 -10.63 -6.62
CA LEU A 239 -20.25 -10.02 -6.08
C LEU A 239 -19.85 -9.12 -4.91
N HIS A 240 -20.23 -7.84 -4.95
CA HIS A 240 -20.10 -6.98 -3.77
C HIS A 240 -21.19 -7.31 -2.74
N GLU A 241 -20.79 -7.45 -1.47
CA GLU A 241 -21.72 -7.74 -0.37
C GLU A 241 -21.85 -6.56 0.60
N VAL A 242 -20.74 -6.04 1.09
CA VAL A 242 -20.75 -4.91 2.04
C VAL A 242 -19.45 -4.11 1.95
N SER A 243 -19.56 -2.81 2.23
CA SER A 243 -18.43 -1.93 2.48
C SER A 243 -18.46 -1.51 3.94
N ILE A 244 -17.36 -1.72 4.66
CA ILE A 244 -17.21 -1.26 6.04
C ILE A 244 -16.16 -0.15 6.01
N GLU A 245 -16.59 1.08 6.29
CA GLU A 245 -15.71 2.25 6.34
C GLU A 245 -15.00 2.36 7.68
N ASN A 246 -13.76 2.83 7.66
CA ASN A 246 -12.94 3.03 8.84
C ASN A 246 -13.08 4.48 9.35
N PRO A 247 -13.74 4.71 10.50
CA PRO A 247 -13.83 6.06 11.07
C PRO A 247 -12.47 6.61 11.52
N GLY A 248 -11.47 5.73 11.73
CA GLY A 248 -10.09 6.12 12.05
C GLY A 248 -9.23 6.40 10.82
N TYR A 249 -9.79 6.39 9.62
CA TYR A 249 -9.07 6.71 8.39
C TYR A 249 -8.54 8.14 8.41
N LYS A 250 -7.28 8.29 8.01
CA LYS A 250 -6.63 9.58 7.83
C LYS A 250 -5.87 9.58 6.51
N GLN A 251 -6.12 10.58 5.65
CA GLN A 251 -5.30 10.79 4.45
C GLN A 251 -3.85 11.06 4.86
N ARG A 252 -2.92 10.32 4.24
CA ARG A 252 -1.49 10.51 4.49
C ARG A 252 -1.01 11.82 3.88
N VAL A 253 -0.22 12.58 4.64
CA VAL A 253 0.32 13.87 4.16
C VAL A 253 1.26 13.67 3.00
N CYS A 254 2.21 12.73 3.13
CA CYS A 254 3.21 12.49 2.10
C CYS A 254 3.69 11.04 2.01
N SER A 255 4.17 10.68 0.82
CA SER A 255 4.76 9.38 0.49
C SER A 255 6.01 9.57 -0.37
N ILE A 256 6.91 8.57 -0.35
CA ILE A 256 8.15 8.55 -1.11
C ILE A 256 8.05 7.48 -2.21
N LYS A 257 8.20 7.89 -3.47
CA LYS A 257 8.37 6.98 -4.60
C LYS A 257 9.87 6.75 -4.82
N VAL A 258 10.31 5.51 -4.67
CA VAL A 258 11.70 5.11 -4.90
C VAL A 258 11.90 4.86 -6.38
N GLY A 259 12.82 5.61 -7.00
CA GLY A 259 13.13 5.54 -8.43
C GLY A 259 14.36 4.71 -8.79
N PHE A 260 15.21 4.40 -7.80
CA PHE A 260 16.38 3.53 -7.97
C PHE A 260 16.37 2.43 -6.91
N ALA A 261 16.08 1.20 -7.34
CA ALA A 261 15.70 0.09 -6.44
C ALA A 261 16.80 -0.98 -6.27
N GLU A 262 17.95 -0.81 -6.91
CA GLU A 262 18.96 -1.85 -6.97
C GLU A 262 20.02 -1.69 -5.88
N HIS A 263 19.91 -2.57 -4.89
CA HIS A 263 20.86 -2.75 -3.80
C HIS A 263 21.03 -1.55 -2.85
N ASP A 264 21.61 -1.83 -1.67
CA ASP A 264 21.97 -0.81 -0.69
C ASP A 264 23.23 -0.03 -1.12
N THR A 265 23.89 -0.47 -2.20
CA THR A 265 25.12 0.09 -2.76
C THR A 265 24.84 0.90 -4.02
N TYR A 266 25.10 2.20 -3.92
CA TYR A 266 24.99 3.16 -5.02
C TYR A 266 25.97 2.85 -6.16
N LEU A 267 25.45 2.56 -7.36
CA LEU A 267 26.22 2.44 -8.60
C LEU A 267 26.06 3.73 -9.40
N LYS A 268 27.12 4.54 -9.45
CA LYS A 268 27.05 5.92 -9.95
C LYS A 268 26.62 5.98 -11.41
N GLU A 269 27.25 5.20 -12.26
CA GLU A 269 27.03 5.22 -13.71
C GLU A 269 25.61 4.79 -14.06
N GLU A 270 25.14 3.73 -13.41
CA GLU A 270 23.78 3.22 -13.60
C GLU A 270 22.75 4.20 -13.06
N TYR A 271 22.98 4.78 -11.88
CA TYR A 271 22.12 5.81 -11.34
C TYR A 271 22.00 7.02 -12.28
N GLU A 272 23.11 7.52 -12.82
CA GLU A 272 23.10 8.66 -13.74
C GLU A 272 22.30 8.35 -15.00
N GLN A 273 22.40 7.13 -15.52
CA GLN A 273 21.59 6.65 -16.66
C GLN A 273 20.10 6.60 -16.31
N VAL A 274 19.74 6.00 -15.18
CA VAL A 274 18.34 5.90 -14.72
C VAL A 274 17.76 7.31 -14.51
N ASN A 275 18.53 8.21 -13.89
CA ASN A 275 18.10 9.58 -13.66
C ASN A 275 17.89 10.34 -14.97
N LYS A 276 18.80 10.19 -15.94
CA LYS A 276 18.66 10.78 -17.28
C LYS A 276 17.43 10.25 -18.00
N ARG A 277 17.15 8.94 -17.95
CA ARG A 277 15.94 8.35 -18.56
C ARG A 277 14.67 8.91 -17.91
N ASN A 278 14.63 9.04 -16.58
CA ASN A 278 13.50 9.67 -15.87
C ASN A 278 13.21 11.10 -16.36
N GLN A 279 14.26 11.91 -16.56
CA GLN A 279 14.13 13.27 -17.10
C GLN A 279 13.66 13.27 -18.56
N LEU A 280 14.26 12.43 -19.42
CA LEU A 280 13.90 12.32 -20.84
C LEU A 280 12.45 11.87 -21.05
N MET A 281 11.94 11.02 -20.14
CA MET A 281 10.55 10.55 -20.16
C MET A 281 9.57 11.52 -19.49
N GLY A 282 10.03 12.66 -18.96
CA GLY A 282 9.19 13.63 -18.25
C GLY A 282 8.64 13.14 -16.91
N LEU A 283 9.22 12.08 -16.34
CA LEU A 283 8.83 11.55 -15.03
C LEU A 283 9.40 12.39 -13.88
N THR A 284 10.50 13.09 -14.15
CA THR A 284 11.11 14.07 -13.25
C THR A 284 11.47 15.36 -14.02
N PRO A 285 11.32 16.54 -13.39
CA PRO A 285 11.67 17.81 -14.04
C PRO A 285 13.18 17.97 -14.23
N GLU A 286 13.57 18.87 -15.13
CA GLU A 286 14.97 19.30 -15.25
C GLU A 286 15.47 19.90 -13.92
N GLY A 287 16.75 19.70 -13.60
CA GLY A 287 17.32 20.15 -12.32
C GLY A 287 16.88 19.32 -11.11
N SER A 288 16.22 18.18 -11.32
CA SER A 288 15.86 17.24 -10.26
C SER A 288 16.53 15.88 -10.42
N ARG A 289 16.49 15.10 -9.34
CA ARG A 289 16.97 13.74 -9.29
C ARG A 289 16.00 12.80 -8.59
N ILE A 290 16.06 11.52 -8.94
CA ILE A 290 15.28 10.46 -8.28
C ILE A 290 15.78 10.17 -6.86
N ILE A 291 14.91 9.58 -6.04
CA ILE A 291 15.22 9.10 -4.68
C ILE A 291 15.63 7.64 -4.74
N THR A 292 16.75 7.30 -4.10
CA THR A 292 17.28 5.93 -4.04
C THR A 292 16.66 5.10 -2.92
N LEU A 293 16.72 3.76 -3.05
CA LEU A 293 16.30 2.83 -1.99
C LEU A 293 17.09 3.06 -0.68
N HIS A 294 18.37 3.40 -0.80
CA HIS A 294 19.24 3.69 0.33
C HIS A 294 18.78 4.93 1.10
N GLU A 295 18.51 6.03 0.40
CA GLU A 295 17.97 7.25 1.01
C GLU A 295 16.60 7.01 1.66
N ALA A 296 15.72 6.27 0.99
CA ALA A 296 14.42 5.88 1.55
C ALA A 296 14.56 5.09 2.85
N LYS A 297 15.56 4.20 2.95
CA LYS A 297 15.88 3.47 4.18
C LYS A 297 16.33 4.39 5.32
N TYR A 298 17.06 5.48 5.04
CA TYR A 298 17.44 6.44 6.09
C TYR A 298 16.28 7.35 6.50
N ILE A 299 15.46 7.80 5.56
CA ILE A 299 14.23 8.55 5.85
C ILE A 299 13.28 7.70 6.72
N ALA A 300 13.15 6.42 6.40
CA ALA A 300 12.40 5.46 7.21
C ALA A 300 12.91 5.38 8.65
N LYS A 301 14.23 5.29 8.84
CA LYS A 301 14.85 5.21 10.16
C LYS A 301 14.72 6.51 10.97
N SER A 302 14.64 7.67 10.33
CA SER A 302 14.45 8.94 11.02
C SER A 302 13.03 9.13 11.54
N GLY A 303 12.06 8.35 11.03
CA GLY A 303 10.65 8.48 11.39
C GLY A 303 9.99 9.75 10.81
N LEU A 304 10.64 10.41 9.85
CA LEU A 304 10.22 11.72 9.32
C LEU A 304 8.77 11.70 8.79
N LEU A 305 8.42 10.72 7.96
CA LEU A 305 7.08 10.68 7.35
C LEU A 305 5.98 10.49 8.40
N GLU A 306 6.27 9.73 9.46
CA GLU A 306 5.33 9.47 10.54
C GLU A 306 5.17 10.70 11.44
N MET A 307 6.27 11.43 11.68
CA MET A 307 6.24 12.73 12.35
C MET A 307 5.39 13.74 11.55
N LEU A 308 5.65 13.90 10.24
CA LEU A 308 4.88 14.81 9.38
C LEU A 308 3.40 14.41 9.34
N ASN A 309 3.11 13.12 9.20
CA ASN A 309 1.75 12.61 9.24
C ASN A 309 1.10 12.73 10.63
N SER A 310 1.84 12.99 11.70
CA SER A 310 1.26 13.30 13.02
C SER A 310 0.96 14.79 13.17
N MET A 311 1.84 15.65 12.63
CA MET A 311 1.80 17.11 12.78
C MET A 311 0.84 17.78 11.80
N TYR A 312 0.62 17.19 10.63
CA TYR A 312 -0.11 17.83 9.53
C TYR A 312 -1.32 17.01 9.08
N GLU A 313 -2.27 17.69 8.45
CA GLU A 313 -3.36 17.12 7.67
C GLU A 313 -3.28 17.71 6.26
N ILE A 314 -3.65 16.92 5.25
CA ILE A 314 -3.66 17.37 3.87
C ILE A 314 -5.09 17.30 3.33
N ASP A 315 -5.55 18.39 2.72
CA ASP A 315 -6.80 18.44 2.00
C ASP A 315 -6.54 17.98 0.56
N GLY A 316 -7.19 16.88 0.15
CA GLY A 316 -7.03 16.31 -1.19
C GLY A 316 -6.06 15.14 -1.22
N GLU A 317 -5.12 15.15 -2.15
CA GLU A 317 -4.24 14.01 -2.43
C GLU A 317 -2.95 14.02 -1.61
N THR A 318 -2.47 12.83 -1.25
CA THR A 318 -1.15 12.65 -0.64
C THR A 318 -0.07 13.23 -1.55
N HIS A 319 0.81 14.06 -0.98
CA HIS A 319 1.95 14.56 -1.72
C HIS A 319 2.99 13.45 -1.94
N VAL A 320 3.26 13.11 -3.20
CA VAL A 320 4.25 12.07 -3.55
C VAL A 320 5.57 12.73 -3.94
N PHE A 321 6.58 12.53 -3.10
CA PHE A 321 7.97 12.85 -3.43
C PHE A 321 8.51 11.79 -4.40
N SER A 322 8.45 12.09 -5.69
CA SER A 322 9.03 11.27 -6.77
C SER A 322 10.47 11.67 -7.13
N HIS A 323 10.86 12.89 -6.76
CA HIS A 323 12.15 13.48 -7.06
C HIS A 323 12.48 14.55 -6.02
N VAL A 324 13.73 14.99 -6.04
CA VAL A 324 14.26 16.09 -5.24
C VAL A 324 15.19 16.95 -6.09
N PRO A 325 15.48 18.21 -5.71
CA PRO A 325 16.47 19.02 -6.38
C PRO A 325 17.84 18.31 -6.53
N SER A 326 18.50 18.50 -7.67
CA SER A 326 19.77 17.83 -7.99
C SER A 326 20.97 18.36 -7.18
N ASP A 327 20.84 19.52 -6.57
CA ASP A 327 21.83 20.12 -5.66
C ASP A 327 21.90 19.40 -4.30
N ILE A 328 20.80 18.76 -3.87
CA ILE A 328 20.80 17.85 -2.72
C ILE A 328 21.61 16.62 -3.10
N ARG A 329 22.81 16.47 -2.56
CA ARG A 329 23.69 15.33 -2.88
C ARG A 329 23.06 14.01 -2.48
N ILE A 330 23.38 12.95 -3.22
CA ILE A 330 22.94 11.59 -2.90
C ILE A 330 23.52 11.20 -1.55
N ASN A 331 22.69 10.63 -0.69
CA ASN A 331 23.01 10.26 0.70
C ASN A 331 23.24 11.45 1.66
N ASP A 332 22.98 12.69 1.22
CA ASP A 332 22.84 13.83 2.14
C ASP A 332 21.46 13.79 2.80
N VAL A 333 21.30 12.87 3.76
CA VAL A 333 20.04 12.59 4.45
C VAL A 333 19.51 13.82 5.19
N GLU A 334 20.40 14.66 5.73
CA GLU A 334 19.99 15.85 6.49
C GLU A 334 19.35 16.89 5.57
N SER A 335 20.02 17.24 4.46
CA SER A 335 19.48 18.15 3.46
C SER A 335 18.19 17.60 2.84
N LEU A 336 18.14 16.28 2.60
CA LEU A 336 16.95 15.61 2.09
C LEU A 336 15.76 15.68 3.06
N CYS A 337 15.97 15.39 4.35
CA CYS A 337 14.92 15.49 5.36
C CYS A 337 14.44 16.93 5.55
N LYS A 338 15.36 17.90 5.52
CA LYS A 338 15.05 19.32 5.58
C LYS A 338 14.17 19.73 4.39
N HIS A 339 14.58 19.39 3.17
CA HIS A 339 13.82 19.69 1.97
C HIS A 339 12.41 19.09 1.98
N ILE A 340 12.26 17.83 2.41
CA ILE A 340 10.94 17.19 2.55
C ILE A 340 10.06 17.98 3.54
N THR A 341 10.63 18.37 4.67
CA THR A 341 9.89 19.12 5.71
C THR A 341 9.44 20.48 5.18
N GLU A 342 10.36 21.27 4.62
CA GLU A 342 10.08 22.60 4.07
C GLU A 342 9.06 22.54 2.92
N THR A 343 9.14 21.50 2.08
CA THR A 343 8.16 21.28 1.01
C THR A 343 6.78 21.08 1.59
N ILE A 344 6.60 20.19 2.58
CA ILE A 344 5.30 19.96 3.21
C ILE A 344 4.77 21.20 3.93
N GLU A 345 5.63 21.95 4.61
CA GLU A 345 5.24 23.18 5.31
C GLU A 345 4.80 24.30 4.36
N SER A 346 5.33 24.31 3.13
CA SER A 346 4.96 25.28 2.10
C SER A 346 3.74 24.90 1.28
N LEU A 347 3.21 23.68 1.41
CA LEU A 347 2.05 23.23 0.65
C LEU A 347 0.78 23.99 1.08
N PRO A 348 0.04 24.63 0.14
CA PRO A 348 -1.12 25.45 0.48
C PRO A 348 -2.32 24.63 0.97
N ASN A 349 -2.35 23.33 0.68
CA ASN A 349 -3.40 22.40 1.07
C ASN A 349 -3.06 21.60 2.34
N VAL A 350 -1.97 21.96 3.04
CA VAL A 350 -1.56 21.32 4.29
C VAL A 350 -1.92 22.22 5.47
N LYS A 351 -2.52 21.63 6.51
CA LYS A 351 -2.90 22.30 7.76
C LYS A 351 -2.14 21.68 8.93
N LYS A 352 -1.51 22.52 9.75
CA LYS A 352 -0.86 22.08 10.98
C LYS A 352 -1.91 21.75 12.03
N LYS A 353 -1.81 20.59 12.67
CA LYS A 353 -2.58 20.30 13.88
C LYS A 353 -2.09 21.22 14.99
N GLY A 354 -2.91 22.20 15.36
CA GLY A 354 -2.69 22.94 16.60
C GLY A 354 -2.74 21.99 17.81
N PRO A 355 -2.14 22.36 18.96
CA PRO A 355 -2.42 21.66 20.20
C PRO A 355 -3.93 21.69 20.44
N LYS A 356 -4.54 20.52 20.66
CA LYS A 356 -5.91 20.46 21.20
C LYS A 356 -5.85 21.01 22.63
N ILE A 357 -6.14 22.30 22.80
CA ILE A 357 -6.50 22.82 24.10
C ILE A 357 -7.95 22.38 24.29
N GLU A 358 -8.15 21.28 25.01
CA GLU A 358 -9.46 21.01 25.59
C GLU A 358 -9.70 22.15 26.58
N GLU A 359 -10.59 23.08 26.22
CA GLU A 359 -11.13 24.03 27.19
C GLU A 359 -11.77 23.20 28.30
N ILE A 360 -11.10 23.13 29.45
CA ILE A 360 -11.74 22.74 30.70
C ILE A 360 -12.73 23.86 30.97
N THR A 361 -13.98 23.68 30.54
CA THR A 361 -15.08 24.52 31.01
C THR A 361 -15.20 24.28 32.52
N ASP A 362 -14.98 25.32 33.31
CA ASP A 362 -15.24 25.38 34.76
C ASP A 362 -16.76 25.32 35.06
N GLU A 363 -17.49 24.41 34.43
CA GLU A 363 -18.85 24.10 34.88
C GLU A 363 -18.73 23.23 36.13
N GLU A 364 -18.91 23.88 37.29
CA GLU A 364 -19.11 23.20 38.56
C GLU A 364 -20.13 22.07 38.41
N PRO A 365 -19.85 20.87 38.96
CA PRO A 365 -20.80 19.77 38.90
C PRO A 365 -22.09 20.19 39.59
N LYS A 366 -23.17 20.29 38.81
CA LYS A 366 -24.52 20.50 39.36
C LYS A 366 -24.78 19.45 40.43
N GLU A 367 -25.02 19.93 41.64
CA GLU A 367 -25.37 19.12 42.80
C GLU A 367 -26.43 18.08 42.42
N GLY A 368 -26.14 16.82 42.74
CA GLY A 368 -27.04 15.71 42.52
C GLY A 368 -28.37 15.87 43.28
N PRO A 369 -29.38 15.06 42.94
CA PRO A 369 -30.72 15.22 43.49
C PRO A 369 -30.71 15.02 45.01
N THR A 370 -31.23 16.02 45.72
CA THR A 370 -31.54 15.94 47.14
C THR A 370 -32.66 14.92 47.34
N LEU A 371 -32.35 13.81 48.00
CA LEU A 371 -33.34 12.83 48.46
C LEU A 371 -34.31 13.52 49.44
N LYS A 372 -35.61 13.46 49.14
CA LYS A 372 -36.69 13.71 50.09
C LYS A 372 -37.43 12.41 50.36
#